data_AF-A0A2K5KHG5-F1
#
_entry.id   AF-A0A2K5KHG5-F1
#
_cell.length_a   1.000
_cell.length_b   1.000
_cell.length_c   1.000
_cell.angle_alpha   90.00
_cell.angle_beta   90.00
_cell.angle_gamma   90.00
#
_symmetry.space_group_name_H-M   'P 1'
#
loop_
_entity.id
_entity.type
_entity.pdbx_description
1 polymer ?
#
loop_
_entity_poly.entity_id
_entity_poly.type
_entity_poly.pdbx_seq_one_letter_code
_entity_poly.pdbx_strand_id
1 'polypeptide(L)' 'MSKPHPPELKKLMDKKLSLKLNGGRHVQGMLRAFDPFMNLVVDECMEMATGGSIIMLEALE' A
#
# COMPACT_ATOMS: atom_id res chain seq x y z
N MET A 1 15.74 -25.00 -7.45
CA MET A 1 14.82 -23.85 -7.43
C MET A 1 14.44 -23.61 -5.98
N SER A 2 14.95 -22.56 -5.34
CA SER A 2 14.52 -22.18 -3.99
C SER A 2 13.03 -21.83 -4.04
N LYS A 3 12.25 -22.29 -3.06
CA LYS A 3 10.85 -21.87 -2.93
C LYS A 3 10.84 -20.34 -2.83
N PRO A 4 9.97 -19.62 -3.58
CA PRO A 4 9.84 -18.18 -3.41
C PRO A 4 9.53 -17.91 -1.94
N HIS A 5 10.37 -17.10 -1.30
CA HIS A 5 10.15 -16.74 0.08
C HIS A 5 8.85 -15.92 0.15
N PRO A 6 7.90 -16.28 1.02
CA PRO A 6 6.71 -15.47 1.22
C PRO A 6 7.14 -14.03 1.52
N PRO A 7 6.52 -13.03 0.88
CA PRO A 7 6.75 -11.63 1.18
C PRO A 7 6.64 -11.40 2.69
N GLU A 8 7.64 -10.76 3.29
CA GLU A 8 7.65 -10.49 4.74
C GLU A 8 6.70 -9.34 5.14
N LEU A 9 5.55 -9.22 4.46
CA LEU A 9 4.53 -8.21 4.71
C LEU A 9 3.98 -8.28 6.14
N LYS A 10 4.05 -9.46 6.78
CA LYS A 10 3.70 -9.62 8.20
C LYS A 10 4.50 -8.68 9.12
N LYS A 11 5.77 -8.38 8.80
CA LYS A 11 6.61 -7.45 9.58
C LYS A 11 6.21 -5.98 9.37
N LEU A 12 5.42 -5.72 8.33
CA LEU A 12 4.96 -4.40 7.89
C LEU A 12 3.52 -4.10 8.31
N MET A 13 2.83 -5.05 8.94
CA MET A 13 1.51 -4.84 9.53
C MET A 13 1.52 -3.68 10.52
N ASP A 14 0.45 -2.87 10.50
CA ASP A 14 0.27 -1.68 11.32
C ASP A 14 1.38 -0.62 11.16
N LYS A 15 2.14 -0.70 10.06
CA LYS A 15 3.10 0.33 9.67
C LYS A 15 2.56 1.16 8.52
N LYS A 16 2.95 2.44 8.51
CA LYS A 16 2.74 3.32 7.37
C LYS A 16 3.67 2.90 6.24
N LEU A 17 3.09 2.58 5.09
CA LEU A 17 3.79 2.20 3.88
C LEU A 17 3.77 3.34 2.87
N SER A 18 4.80 3.35 2.02
CA SER A 18 4.90 4.19 0.85
C SER A 18 4.85 3.29 -0.38
N LEU A 19 3.74 3.32 -1.10
CA LEU A 19 3.41 2.42 -2.20
C LEU A 19 3.53 3.14 -3.54
N LYS A 20 4.41 2.65 -4.41
CA LYS A 20 4.46 3.07 -5.81
C LYS A 20 3.56 2.15 -6.61
N LEU A 21 2.54 2.72 -7.25
CA LEU A 21 1.59 1.99 -8.06
C LEU A 21 1.89 2.22 -9.55
N ASN A 22 1.35 1.34 -10.39
CA ASN A 22 1.39 1.52 -11.83
C ASN A 22 0.73 2.85 -12.24
N GLY A 23 1.18 3.39 -13.39
CA GLY A 23 0.73 4.69 -13.89
C GLY A 23 1.36 5.89 -13.17
N GLY A 24 2.47 5.70 -12.45
CA GLY A 24 3.20 6.79 -11.80
C GLY A 24 2.53 7.32 -10.51
N ARG A 25 1.53 6.60 -9.99
CA ARG A 25 0.83 6.99 -8.76
C ARG A 25 1.64 6.61 -7.53
N HIS A 26 1.53 7.43 -6.50
CA HIS A 26 2.20 7.22 -5.22
C HIS A 26 1.18 7.38 -4.10
N VAL A 27 1.01 6.34 -3.30
CA VAL A 27 0.07 6.33 -2.18
C VAL A 27 0.84 6.06 -0.88
N GLN A 28 0.42 6.69 0.22
CA GLN A 28 0.82 6.32 1.56
C GLN A 28 -0.39 5.90 2.39
N GLY A 29 -0.21 4.93 3.28
CA GLY A 29 -1.28 4.48 4.19
C GLY A 29 -0.80 3.36 5.12
N MET A 30 -1.63 2.92 6.04
CA MET A 30 -1.29 1.88 7.01
C MET A 30 -1.69 0.49 6.52
N LEU A 31 -0.76 -0.48 6.51
CA LEU A 31 -1.07 -1.85 6.12
C LEU A 31 -1.91 -2.55 7.20
N ARG A 32 -3.13 -2.99 6.85
CA ARG A 32 -4.05 -3.71 7.75
C ARG A 32 -4.18 -5.19 7.45
N ALA A 33 -4.08 -5.58 6.19
CA ALA A 33 -4.12 -6.98 5.80
C ALA A 33 -3.43 -7.19 4.45
N PHE A 34 -3.09 -8.45 4.18
CA PHE A 34 -2.62 -8.91 2.88
C PHE A 34 -3.03 -10.36 2.66
N ASP A 35 -2.93 -10.83 1.42
CA ASP A 35 -3.22 -12.21 1.05
C ASP A 35 -2.01 -12.89 0.34
N PRO A 36 -2.08 -14.20 0.03
CA PRO A 36 -1.00 -14.90 -0.69
C PRO A 36 -0.68 -14.35 -2.08
N PHE A 37 -1.59 -13.58 -2.69
CA PHE A 37 -1.40 -12.93 -3.98
C PHE A 37 -0.79 -11.52 -3.85
N MET A 38 -0.45 -11.10 -2.63
CA MET A 38 0.06 -9.76 -2.28
C MET A 38 -0.94 -8.62 -2.53
N ASN A 39 -2.24 -8.90 -2.56
CA ASN A 39 -3.21 -7.80 -2.47
C ASN A 39 -3.11 -7.17 -1.08
N LEU A 40 -3.24 -5.85 -1.00
CA LEU A 40 -3.04 -5.10 0.24
C LEU A 40 -4.36 -4.41 0.64
N VAL A 41 -4.73 -4.54 1.91
CA VAL A 41 -5.73 -3.68 2.55
C VAL A 41 -4.97 -2.58 3.28
N VAL A 42 -5.19 -1.35 2.85
CA VAL A 42 -4.47 -0.18 3.36
C VAL A 42 -5.48 0.83 3.86
N ASP A 43 -5.27 1.30 5.08
CA ASP A 43 -6.13 2.23 5.81
C ASP A 43 -5.51 3.64 5.81
N GLU A 44 -6.30 4.67 6.07
CA GLU A 44 -5.86 6.09 6.08
C GLU A 44 -5.06 6.48 4.82
N CYS A 45 -5.54 6.05 3.65
CA CYS A 45 -4.82 6.21 2.38
C CYS A 45 -4.77 7.67 1.90
N MET A 46 -3.59 8.10 1.46
CA MET A 46 -3.35 9.41 0.88
C MET A 46 -2.59 9.26 -0.44
N GLU A 47 -3.08 9.85 -1.52
CA GLU A 47 -2.38 9.96 -2.79
C GLU A 47 -1.47 11.19 -2.81
N MET A 48 -0.21 10.99 -3.18
CA MET A 48 0.79 12.02 -3.43
C MET A 48 0.66 12.45 -4.90
N ALA A 49 -0.18 13.45 -5.16
CA ALA A 49 -0.44 13.93 -6.50
C ALA A 49 0.76 14.70 -7.08
N THR A 50 0.85 14.71 -8.41
CA THR A 50 1.85 15.49 -9.13
C THR A 50 1.69 16.97 -8.81
N GLY A 51 2.79 17.63 -8.39
CA GLY A 51 2.76 19.01 -7.89
C GLY A 51 2.74 19.17 -6.36
N GLY A 52 2.91 18.07 -5.61
CA GLY A 52 3.07 18.11 -4.15
C GLY A 52 1.76 18.22 -3.37
N SER A 53 0.62 18.12 -4.06
CA SER A 53 -0.70 18.06 -3.42
C SER A 53 -0.91 16.68 -2.80
N ILE A 54 -1.55 16.64 -1.63
CA ILE A 54 -1.92 15.41 -0.94
C ILE A 54 -3.43 15.27 -1.01
N ILE A 55 -3.91 14.15 -1.55
CA ILE A 55 -5.34 13.85 -1.70
C ILE A 55 -5.68 12.72 -0.74
N MET A 56 -6.61 12.95 0.18
CA MET A 56 -7.15 11.88 1.01
C MET A 56 -8.04 10.99 0.16
N LEU A 57 -7.76 9.67 0.16
CA LEU A 57 -8.56 8.70 -0.57
C LEU A 57 -9.66 8.20 0.35
N GLU A 58 -10.89 8.59 0.08
CA GLU A 58 -12.08 8.01 0.71
C GLU A 58 -12.52 6.78 -0.09
N ALA A 59 -12.88 5.72 0.62
CA ALA A 59 -13.55 4.60 -0.01
C ALA A 59 -14.96 5.07 -0.41
N LEU A 60 -15.30 4.95 -1.69
CA LEU A 60 -16.70 4.98 -2.10
C LEU A 60 -17.36 3.74 -1.50
N GLU A 61 -18.30 3.95 -0.58
CA GLU A 61 -19.18 2.91 -0.04
C GLU A 61 -20.04 2.28 -1.15
#